data_AF-V9LFE1-F1
#
_entry.id   AF-V9LFE1-F1
#
_cell.length_a   1.000
_cell.length_b   1.000
_cell.length_c   1.000
_cell.angle_alpha   90.00
_cell.angle_beta   90.00
_cell.angle_gamma   90.00
#
_symmetry.space_group_name_H-M   'P 1'
#
loop_
_entity.id
_entity.type
_entity.pdbx_description
1 polymer ?
#
loop_
_entity_poly.entity_id
_entity_poly.type
_entity_poly.pdbx_seq_one_letter_code
_entity_poly.pdbx_strand_id
1 'polypeptide(L)'
;EQQLWDLQETQKEKNGIIMVNFASMLVTKADVPANVINVADHFDHIKKTIGYESIGIGADFDGARRYPKGLEDVSKYPALIEELLRRKWTEKEIKAVLRNNFLRVFQKVEEVRDTLQDVQPSEVEIAFENVNHDCHLDLKKIARTMSNVLNSQSRITAPNLTILCTVIIIPYLYILTG
;
A
#
# COMPACT_ATOMS: atom_id res chain seq x y z
N GLU A 1 -5.30 21.07 10.68
CA GLU A 1 -4.78 21.00 12.06
C GLU A 1 -5.22 19.73 12.79
N GLN A 2 -6.52 19.42 12.95
CA GLN A 2 -6.97 18.21 13.69
C GLN A 2 -6.37 16.88 13.16
N GLN A 3 -6.36 16.66 11.85
CA GLN A 3 -5.78 15.44 11.24
C GLN A 3 -4.26 15.30 11.49
N LEU A 4 -3.54 16.41 11.60
CA LEU A 4 -2.09 16.40 11.88
C LEU A 4 -1.82 16.09 13.37
N TRP A 5 -2.67 16.59 14.27
CA TRP A 5 -2.59 16.29 15.70
C TRP A 5 -2.89 14.83 16.02
N ASP A 6 -3.95 14.26 15.44
CA ASP A 6 -4.31 12.85 15.64
C ASP A 6 -3.23 11.91 15.10
N LEU A 7 -2.58 12.29 13.99
CA LEU A 7 -1.42 11.56 13.44
C LEU A 7 -0.24 11.60 14.41
N GLN A 8 0.08 12.76 14.99
CA GLN A 8 1.20 12.91 15.91
C GLN A 8 1.02 12.08 17.19
N GLU A 9 -0.15 12.11 17.82
CA GLU A 9 -0.45 11.27 19.00
C GLU A 9 -0.38 9.78 18.67
N THR A 10 -0.95 9.37 17.52
CA THR A 10 -0.87 7.99 17.05
C THR A 10 0.59 7.53 16.82
N GLN A 11 1.45 8.40 16.28
CA GLN A 11 2.86 8.06 16.06
C GLN A 11 3.62 7.90 17.37
N LYS A 12 3.30 8.73 18.37
CA LYS A 12 3.88 8.63 19.72
C LYS A 12 3.48 7.32 20.40
N GLU A 13 2.23 6.91 20.27
CA GLU A 13 1.74 5.63 20.80
C GLU A 13 2.33 4.42 20.07
N LYS A 14 2.45 4.49 18.73
CA LYS A 14 2.94 3.39 17.89
C LYS A 14 4.47 3.33 17.76
N ASN A 15 5.18 4.28 18.37
CA ASN A 15 6.63 4.41 18.29
C ASN A 15 7.14 4.43 16.83
N GLY A 16 6.39 5.10 15.95
CA GLY A 16 6.67 5.19 14.51
C GLY A 16 7.66 6.30 14.16
N ILE A 17 7.67 6.72 12.89
CA ILE A 17 8.56 7.77 12.38
C ILE A 17 7.82 8.68 11.39
N ILE A 18 8.00 9.99 11.55
CA ILE A 18 7.58 11.03 10.61
C ILE A 18 8.81 11.46 9.81
N MET A 19 8.80 11.19 8.51
CA MET A 19 9.86 11.63 7.61
C MET A 19 9.47 12.98 7.00
N VAL A 20 10.17 14.05 7.37
CA VAL A 20 9.81 15.43 7.01
C VAL A 20 10.05 15.68 5.52
N ASN A 21 9.02 16.15 4.82
CA ASN A 21 9.05 16.49 3.39
C ASN A 21 9.54 17.92 3.17
N PHE A 22 10.34 18.15 2.12
CA PHE A 22 10.91 19.45 1.81
C PHE A 22 10.12 20.22 0.73
N ALA A 23 9.15 19.63 0.05
CA ALA A 23 8.35 20.31 -0.97
C ALA A 23 7.79 21.65 -0.44
N SER A 24 8.08 22.76 -1.11
CA SER A 24 7.82 24.11 -0.55
C SER A 24 6.36 24.34 -0.16
N MET A 25 5.41 23.74 -0.88
CA MET A 25 3.98 23.85 -0.60
C MET A 25 3.55 23.19 0.73
N LEU A 26 4.36 22.29 1.27
CA LEU A 26 4.13 21.62 2.56
C LEU A 26 4.88 22.33 3.70
N VAL A 27 5.92 23.08 3.37
CA VAL A 27 6.76 23.79 4.35
C VAL A 27 6.18 25.16 4.69
N THR A 28 5.73 25.92 3.68
CA THR A 28 5.15 27.26 3.83
C THR A 28 3.79 27.37 3.14
N LYS A 29 3.03 28.43 3.45
CA LYS A 29 1.79 28.75 2.72
C LYS A 29 2.09 29.07 1.25
N ALA A 30 1.09 28.87 0.39
CA ALA A 30 1.16 29.29 -1.01
C ALA A 30 1.62 30.76 -1.12
N ASP A 31 2.49 31.03 -2.10
CA ASP A 31 3.09 32.33 -2.40
C ASP A 31 4.12 32.88 -1.38
N VAL A 32 4.46 32.12 -0.33
CA VAL A 32 5.55 32.47 0.58
C VAL A 32 6.80 31.66 0.21
N PRO A 33 7.92 32.32 -0.20
CA PRO A 33 9.17 31.62 -0.47
C PRO A 33 9.65 30.84 0.75
N ALA A 34 9.86 29.53 0.59
CA ALA A 34 10.41 28.67 1.62
C ALA A 34 11.95 28.70 1.62
N ASN A 35 12.55 28.53 2.79
CA ASN A 35 13.99 28.31 2.94
C ASN A 35 14.29 27.24 4.01
N VAL A 36 15.57 26.90 4.18
CA VAL A 36 16.03 25.90 5.16
C VAL A 36 15.59 26.18 6.61
N ILE A 37 15.43 27.45 7.00
CA ILE A 37 14.96 27.85 8.33
C ILE A 37 13.52 27.39 8.52
N ASN A 38 12.67 27.56 7.49
CA ASN A 38 11.30 27.09 7.57
C ASN A 38 11.22 25.56 7.71
N VAL A 39 12.08 24.81 7.01
CA VAL A 39 12.13 23.35 7.19
C VAL A 39 12.54 23.00 8.62
N ALA A 40 13.59 23.63 9.14
CA ALA A 40 14.03 23.39 10.51
C ALA A 40 12.96 23.77 11.57
N ASP A 41 12.06 24.71 11.30
CA ASP A 41 10.92 25.01 12.16
C ASP A 41 9.96 23.81 12.29
N HIS A 42 9.77 23.02 11.22
CA HIS A 42 8.99 21.78 11.28
C HIS A 42 9.68 20.72 12.14
N PHE A 43 11.01 20.59 12.04
CA PHE A 43 11.77 19.68 12.91
C PHE A 43 11.64 20.05 14.38
N ASP A 44 11.80 21.34 14.72
CA ASP A 44 11.64 21.83 16.10
C ASP A 44 10.22 21.59 16.62
N HIS A 45 9.21 21.83 15.78
CA HIS A 45 7.82 21.59 16.15
C HIS A 45 7.57 20.11 16.47
N ILE A 46 7.97 19.19 15.59
CA ILE A 46 7.77 17.75 15.81
C ILE A 46 8.55 17.30 17.06
N LYS A 47 9.80 17.75 17.23
CA LYS A 47 10.61 17.44 18.42
C LYS A 47 9.92 17.89 19.70
N LYS A 48 9.33 19.08 19.72
CA LYS A 48 8.60 19.63 20.87
C LYS A 48 7.33 18.83 21.19
N THR A 49 6.64 18.33 20.17
CA THR A 49 5.35 17.65 20.34
C THR A 49 5.50 16.16 20.69
N ILE A 50 6.33 15.42 19.95
CA ILE A 50 6.41 13.95 20.03
C ILE A 50 7.83 13.40 20.22
N GLY A 51 8.82 14.26 20.46
CA GLY A 51 10.20 13.85 20.65
C GLY A 51 10.99 13.67 19.35
N TYR A 52 12.32 13.67 19.45
CA TYR A 52 13.21 13.58 18.28
C TYR A 52 13.34 12.14 17.75
N GLU A 53 13.04 11.14 18.59
CA GLU A 53 13.05 9.72 18.26
C GLU A 53 12.06 9.33 17.15
N SER A 54 11.07 10.19 16.91
CA SER A 54 10.00 9.99 15.92
C SER A 54 10.24 10.76 14.62
N ILE A 55 11.45 11.30 14.40
CA ILE A 55 11.75 12.19 13.26
C ILE A 55 12.73 11.54 12.30
N GLY A 56 12.47 11.66 11.00
CA GLY A 56 13.39 11.34 9.91
C GLY A 56 13.32 12.38 8.78
N ILE A 57 14.06 12.15 7.71
CA ILE A 57 14.07 13.03 6.54
C ILE A 57 13.47 12.30 5.33
N GLY A 58 12.41 12.85 4.76
CA GLY A 58 11.71 12.30 3.60
C GLY A 58 11.50 13.39 2.55
N ALA A 59 12.60 13.92 2.02
CA ALA A 59 12.64 15.19 1.29
C ALA A 59 11.76 15.27 0.03
N ASP A 60 11.38 14.12 -0.54
CA ASP A 60 10.56 14.03 -1.75
C ASP A 60 11.20 14.74 -2.96
N PHE A 61 12.53 14.63 -3.08
CA PHE A 61 13.27 15.12 -4.26
C PHE A 61 12.79 14.41 -5.53
N ASP A 62 12.76 15.15 -6.66
CA ASP A 62 12.17 14.76 -7.94
C ASP A 62 10.66 14.46 -7.94
N GLY A 63 9.99 14.50 -6.78
CA GLY A 63 8.54 14.36 -6.64
C GLY A 63 7.77 15.69 -6.64
N ALA A 64 8.45 16.82 -6.40
CA ALA A 64 7.84 18.13 -6.28
C ALA A 64 8.43 19.17 -7.25
N ARG A 65 7.63 20.20 -7.57
CA ARG A 65 8.04 21.26 -8.51
C ARG A 65 9.02 22.28 -7.93
N ARG A 66 9.04 22.47 -6.60
CA ARG A 66 9.80 23.52 -5.93
C ARG A 66 10.28 23.05 -4.56
N TYR A 67 11.53 23.39 -4.25
CA TYR A 67 12.17 23.15 -2.97
C TYR A 67 12.63 24.47 -2.31
N PRO A 68 12.74 24.51 -0.97
CA PRO A 68 13.20 25.66 -0.21
C PRO A 68 14.59 26.10 -0.62
N LYS A 69 14.85 27.42 -0.54
CA LYS A 69 16.19 27.96 -0.71
C LYS A 69 17.16 27.35 0.33
N GLY A 70 18.31 26.90 -0.14
CA GLY A 70 19.30 26.16 0.64
C GLY A 70 19.03 24.64 0.70
N LEU A 71 17.96 24.16 0.05
CA LEU A 71 17.58 22.74 -0.07
C LEU A 71 17.14 22.42 -1.51
N GLU A 72 17.80 23.01 -2.50
CA GLU A 72 17.39 22.93 -3.91
C GLU A 72 17.50 21.51 -4.50
N ASP A 73 18.40 20.69 -3.98
CA ASP A 73 18.69 19.35 -4.49
C ASP A 73 19.28 18.43 -3.40
N VAL A 74 19.52 17.16 -3.75
CA VAL A 74 20.03 16.12 -2.85
C VAL A 74 21.42 16.41 -2.27
N SER A 75 22.20 17.35 -2.83
CA SER A 75 23.50 17.76 -2.26
C SER A 75 23.35 18.64 -1.02
N LYS A 76 22.14 19.13 -0.72
CA LYS A 76 21.91 20.19 0.27
C LYS A 76 21.54 19.72 1.67
N TYR A 77 21.45 18.41 1.93
CA TYR A 77 21.22 17.90 3.30
C TYR A 77 22.15 18.52 4.36
N PRO A 78 23.46 18.76 4.11
CA PRO A 78 24.33 19.40 5.09
C PRO A 78 23.84 20.79 5.55
N ALA A 79 23.16 21.57 4.69
CA ALA A 79 22.64 22.88 5.06
C ALA A 79 21.53 22.79 6.12
N LEU A 80 20.67 21.76 6.05
CA LEU A 80 19.69 21.50 7.11
C LEU A 80 20.38 21.10 8.41
N ILE A 81 21.41 20.25 8.35
CA ILE A 81 22.12 19.80 9.55
C ILE A 81 22.84 20.97 10.23
N GLU A 82 23.47 21.86 9.45
CA GLU A 82 24.07 23.10 9.96
C GLU A 82 23.03 23.96 10.69
N GLU A 83 21.85 24.16 10.08
CA GLU A 83 20.78 24.93 10.70
C GLU A 83 20.25 24.30 11.99
N LEU A 84 20.09 22.98 12.04
CA LEU A 84 19.67 22.26 13.27
C LEU A 84 20.75 22.36 14.37
N LEU A 85 22.02 22.25 14.01
CA LEU A 85 23.14 22.45 14.95
C LEU A 85 23.15 23.89 15.50
N ARG A 86 22.90 24.90 14.67
CA ARG A 86 22.73 26.30 15.10
C ARG A 86 21.60 26.47 16.11
N ARG A 87 20.55 25.65 15.99
CA ARG A 87 19.42 25.56 16.92
C ARG A 87 19.69 24.68 18.15
N LYS A 88 20.92 24.27 18.38
CA LYS A 88 21.37 23.46 19.52
C LYS A 88 20.77 22.05 19.56
N TRP A 89 20.46 21.46 18.38
CA TRP A 89 20.25 20.02 18.30
C TRP A 89 21.55 19.31 18.68
N THR A 90 21.46 18.32 19.55
CA THR A 90 22.62 17.54 19.97
C THR A 90 23.04 16.58 18.87
N GLU A 91 24.31 16.19 18.86
CA GLU A 91 24.81 15.18 17.91
C GLU A 91 24.02 13.86 17.99
N LYS A 92 23.57 13.49 19.20
CA LYS A 92 22.70 12.33 19.43
C LYS A 92 21.39 12.46 18.66
N GLU A 93 20.74 13.61 18.74
CA GLU A 93 19.47 13.89 18.06
C GLU A 93 19.65 13.94 16.54
N ILE A 94 20.74 14.54 16.06
CA ILE A 94 21.07 14.59 14.63
C ILE A 94 21.32 13.17 14.08
N LYS A 95 22.10 12.34 14.77
CA LYS A 95 22.31 10.92 14.38
C LYS A 95 20.99 10.13 14.36
N ALA A 96 20.09 10.44 15.29
CA ALA A 96 18.76 9.85 15.34
C ALA A 96 17.96 10.18 14.07
N VAL A 97 17.86 11.48 13.74
CA VAL A 97 17.16 11.99 12.55
C VAL A 97 17.74 11.46 11.24
N LEU A 98 19.06 11.43 11.12
CA LEU A 98 19.74 11.03 9.87
C LEU A 98 19.56 9.55 9.55
N ARG A 99 19.46 8.68 10.57
CA ARG A 99 19.51 7.22 10.35
C ARG A 99 18.87 6.39 11.45
N ASN A 100 19.22 6.63 12.71
CA ASN A 100 18.95 5.63 13.75
C ASN A 100 17.45 5.45 14.03
N ASN A 101 16.64 6.50 13.88
CA ASN A 101 15.19 6.41 14.04
C ASN A 101 14.56 5.53 12.96
N PHE A 102 14.98 5.71 11.70
CA PHE A 102 14.53 4.88 10.59
C PHE A 102 14.89 3.42 10.82
N LEU A 103 16.15 3.14 11.19
CA LEU A 103 16.60 1.77 11.43
C LEU A 103 15.89 1.11 12.59
N ARG A 104 15.64 1.83 13.69
CA ARG A 104 14.84 1.33 14.81
C ARG A 104 13.45 0.87 14.35
N VAL A 105 12.76 1.70 13.57
CA VAL A 105 11.42 1.36 13.07
C VAL A 105 11.50 0.20 12.08
N PHE A 106 12.48 0.21 11.18
CA PHE A 106 12.62 -0.83 10.17
C PHE A 106 12.95 -2.20 10.79
N GLN A 107 13.87 -2.24 11.76
CA GLN A 107 14.14 -3.44 12.57
C GLN A 107 12.87 -3.94 13.26
N LYS A 108 12.04 -3.04 13.80
CA LYS A 108 10.79 -3.45 14.44
C LYS A 108 9.80 -4.07 13.46
N VAL A 109 9.75 -3.56 12.22
CA VAL A 109 8.95 -4.16 11.14
C VAL A 109 9.46 -5.57 10.81
N GLU A 110 10.77 -5.75 10.73
CA GLU A 110 11.39 -7.07 10.50
C GLU A 110 11.13 -8.06 11.64
N GLU A 111 11.21 -7.61 12.90
CA GLU A 111 10.84 -8.44 14.05
C GLU A 111 9.38 -8.92 13.94
N VAL A 112 8.45 -8.03 13.57
CA VAL A 112 7.04 -8.42 13.39
C VAL A 112 6.88 -9.41 12.25
N ARG A 113 7.55 -9.20 11.11
CA ARG A 113 7.60 -10.19 10.01
C ARG A 113 8.02 -11.56 10.53
N ASP A 114 9.09 -11.63 11.33
CA ASP A 114 9.62 -12.89 11.85
C ASP A 114 8.64 -13.55 12.84
N THR A 115 7.89 -12.77 13.64
CA THR A 115 6.82 -13.33 14.49
C THR A 115 5.64 -13.91 13.70
N LEU A 116 5.48 -13.53 12.43
CA LEU A 116 4.37 -13.93 11.57
C LEU A 116 4.79 -14.96 10.51
N GLN A 117 5.99 -15.54 10.60
CA GLN A 117 6.51 -16.48 9.59
C GLN A 117 5.60 -17.69 9.32
N ASP A 118 4.84 -18.12 10.33
CA ASP A 118 3.93 -19.27 10.24
C ASP A 118 2.52 -18.88 9.78
N VAL A 119 2.25 -17.58 9.61
CA VAL A 119 0.96 -17.06 9.13
C VAL A 119 0.95 -17.13 7.61
N GLN A 120 -0.04 -17.83 7.06
CA GLN A 120 -0.21 -17.90 5.61
C GLN A 120 -0.49 -16.51 5.01
N PRO A 121 0.00 -16.22 3.79
CA PRO A 121 -0.32 -14.99 3.10
C PRO A 121 -1.83 -14.76 3.01
N SER A 122 -2.27 -13.51 3.19
CA SER A 122 -3.68 -13.16 3.04
C SER A 122 -4.12 -13.32 1.59
N GLU A 123 -5.03 -14.26 1.34
CA GLU A 123 -5.72 -14.44 0.05
C GLU A 123 -7.09 -13.74 0.00
N VAL A 124 -7.34 -12.81 0.92
CA VAL A 124 -8.59 -12.03 0.94
C VAL A 124 -8.62 -11.08 -0.26
N GLU A 125 -9.56 -11.30 -1.17
CA GLU A 125 -9.77 -10.45 -2.33
C GLU A 125 -10.53 -9.16 -1.98
N ILE A 126 -10.21 -8.08 -2.69
CA ILE A 126 -10.97 -6.82 -2.66
C ILE A 126 -12.32 -7.06 -3.35
N ALA A 127 -13.41 -6.59 -2.75
CA ALA A 127 -14.74 -6.69 -3.33
C ALA A 127 -14.80 -6.05 -4.73
N PHE A 128 -15.43 -6.74 -5.69
CA PHE A 128 -15.44 -6.33 -7.10
C PHE A 128 -16.01 -4.93 -7.30
N GLU A 129 -17.02 -4.56 -6.50
CA GLU A 129 -17.68 -3.26 -6.55
C GLU A 129 -16.70 -2.11 -6.32
N ASN A 130 -15.63 -2.34 -5.55
CA ASN A 130 -14.60 -1.35 -5.26
C ASN A 130 -13.54 -1.24 -6.36
N VAL A 131 -13.53 -2.17 -7.32
CA VAL A 131 -12.56 -2.24 -8.42
C VAL A 131 -13.23 -2.31 -9.80
N ASN A 132 -14.52 -1.97 -9.85
CA ASN A 132 -15.29 -2.03 -11.09
C ASN A 132 -14.95 -0.84 -11.99
N HIS A 133 -14.06 -1.08 -12.95
CA HIS A 133 -13.62 -0.12 -13.94
C HIS A 133 -13.34 -0.85 -15.26
N ASP A 134 -13.41 -0.12 -16.38
CA ASP A 134 -13.38 -0.72 -17.73
C ASP A 134 -12.04 -1.35 -18.11
N CYS A 135 -10.98 -1.06 -17.35
CA CYS A 135 -9.63 -1.56 -17.58
C CYS A 135 -9.29 -2.81 -16.74
N HIS A 136 -10.28 -3.61 -16.34
CA HIS A 136 -10.07 -4.88 -15.63
C HIS A 136 -10.97 -6.00 -16.16
N LEU A 137 -10.41 -7.20 -16.26
CA LEU A 137 -11.13 -8.39 -16.72
C LEU A 137 -11.60 -9.23 -15.52
N ASP A 138 -12.91 -9.36 -15.35
CA ASP A 138 -13.48 -10.26 -14.34
C ASP A 138 -13.43 -11.72 -14.81
N LEU A 139 -12.31 -12.38 -14.51
CA LEU A 139 -12.10 -13.80 -14.82
C LEU A 139 -13.12 -14.71 -14.10
N LYS A 140 -13.62 -14.33 -12.92
CA LYS A 140 -14.64 -15.13 -12.20
C LYS A 140 -15.99 -15.05 -12.88
N LYS A 141 -16.36 -13.89 -13.42
CA LYS A 141 -17.56 -13.76 -14.27
C LYS A 141 -17.41 -14.58 -15.54
N ILE A 142 -16.27 -14.50 -16.22
CA ILE A 142 -16.01 -15.31 -17.43
C ILE A 142 -16.09 -16.81 -17.13
N ALA A 143 -15.43 -17.27 -16.06
CA ALA A 143 -15.46 -18.68 -15.65
C ALA A 143 -16.87 -19.16 -15.31
N ARG A 144 -17.67 -18.34 -14.60
CA ARG A 144 -19.09 -18.62 -14.32
C ARG A 144 -19.90 -18.72 -15.62
N THR A 145 -19.72 -17.78 -16.55
CA THR A 145 -20.38 -17.81 -17.85
C THR A 145 -20.01 -19.06 -18.64
N MET A 146 -18.73 -19.42 -18.71
CA MET A 146 -18.27 -20.62 -19.42
C MET A 146 -18.80 -21.92 -18.78
N SER A 147 -18.78 -22.03 -17.46
CA SER A 147 -19.33 -23.17 -16.73
C SER A 147 -20.84 -23.32 -16.98
N ASN A 148 -21.59 -22.22 -16.99
CA ASN A 148 -23.01 -22.23 -17.31
C ASN A 148 -23.30 -22.66 -18.76
N VAL A 149 -22.45 -22.28 -19.71
CA VAL A 149 -22.56 -22.72 -21.12
C VAL A 149 -22.25 -24.21 -21.27
N LEU A 150 -21.22 -24.72 -20.60
CA LEU A 150 -20.89 -26.15 -20.64
C LEU A 150 -21.99 -27.01 -19.98
N ASN A 151 -22.58 -26.54 -18.88
CA ASN A 151 -23.69 -27.20 -18.18
C ASN A 151 -25.05 -27.11 -18.91
N SER A 152 -25.19 -26.27 -19.94
CA SER A 152 -26.39 -26.25 -20.79
C SER A 152 -26.25 -27.21 -21.96
N GLN A 153 -25.05 -27.40 -22.52
CA GLN A 153 -24.78 -28.35 -23.60
C GLN A 153 -24.89 -29.81 -23.15
N SER A 154 -24.44 -30.16 -21.94
CA SER A 154 -24.60 -31.52 -21.39
C SER A 154 -26.07 -31.95 -21.18
N ARG A 155 -27.00 -30.99 -21.10
CA ARG A 155 -28.45 -31.24 -21.06
C ARG A 155 -29.07 -31.49 -22.44
N ILE A 156 -28.39 -31.09 -23.52
CA ILE A 156 -28.87 -31.25 -24.90
C ILE A 156 -28.33 -32.55 -25.53
N THR A 157 -27.28 -33.16 -24.97
CA THR A 157 -26.66 -34.39 -25.51
C THR A 157 -26.90 -35.64 -24.65
N ALA A 158 -28.13 -35.88 -24.23
CA ALA A 158 -28.58 -37.23 -23.89
C ALA A 158 -29.72 -37.65 -24.84
N PRO A 159 -29.42 -37.98 -26.12
CA PRO A 159 -30.44 -38.57 -26.98
C PRO A 159 -30.70 -40.00 -26.46
N ASN A 160 -31.80 -40.14 -25.73
CA ASN A 160 -32.65 -41.34 -25.65
C ASN A 160 -31.95 -42.70 -25.88
N LEU A 161 -31.15 -43.15 -24.91
CA LEU A 161 -30.71 -44.56 -24.83
C LEU A 161 -31.91 -45.52 -24.75
N THR A 162 -33.07 -45.03 -24.31
CA THR A 162 -34.35 -45.72 -24.31
C THR A 162 -34.94 -45.98 -25.69
N ILE A 163 -34.78 -45.07 -26.67
CA ILE A 163 -35.31 -45.26 -28.04
C ILE A 163 -34.49 -46.33 -28.78
N LEU A 164 -33.18 -46.40 -28.54
CA LEU A 164 -32.33 -47.42 -29.15
C LEU A 164 -32.71 -48.83 -28.68
N CYS A 165 -33.06 -49.00 -27.41
CA CYS A 165 -33.49 -50.29 -26.85
C CYS A 165 -34.87 -50.74 -27.35
N THR A 166 -35.85 -49.85 -27.51
CA THR A 166 -37.21 -50.27 -27.90
C THR A 166 -37.35 -50.54 -29.39
N VAL A 167 -36.65 -49.79 -30.25
CA VAL A 167 -36.81 -49.92 -31.71
C VAL A 167 -35.93 -51.02 -32.29
N ILE A 168 -34.79 -51.34 -31.67
CA ILE A 168 -33.86 -52.34 -32.22
C ILE A 168 -33.99 -53.70 -31.49
N ILE A 169 -34.11 -53.72 -30.16
CA ILE A 169 -34.02 -54.97 -29.39
C ILE A 169 -35.35 -55.72 -29.32
N ILE A 170 -36.48 -55.02 -29.18
CA ILE A 170 -37.82 -55.65 -29.05
C ILE A 170 -38.24 -56.39 -30.33
N PRO A 171 -38.10 -55.84 -31.56
CA PRO A 171 -38.44 -56.61 -32.75
C PRO A 171 -37.52 -57.82 -32.96
N TYR A 172 -36.24 -57.74 -32.56
CA TYR A 172 -35.31 -58.88 -32.63
C TYR A 172 -35.71 -60.02 -31.68
N LEU A 173 -36.24 -59.70 -30.49
CA LEU A 173 -36.74 -60.73 -29.56
C LEU A 173 -38.03 -61.39 -30.06
N TYR A 174 -38.93 -60.63 -30.68
CA TYR A 174 -40.19 -61.17 -31.24
C TYR A 174 -39.96 -62.12 -32.42
N ILE A 175 -38.91 -61.89 -33.22
CA ILE A 175 -38.54 -62.79 -34.33
C ILE A 175 -37.90 -64.10 -33.84
N LEU A 176 -37.27 -64.11 -32.65
CA LEU A 176 -36.61 -65.30 -32.12
C LEU A 176 -37.52 -66.22 -31.30
N THR A 177 -38.75 -65.80 -30.98
CA THR A 177 -39.73 -66.59 -30.22
C THR A 177 -41.05 -66.83 -30.95
N GLY A 178 -41.09 -66.60 -32.28
CA GLY A 178 -42.25 -66.83 -33.15
C GLY A 178 -41.97 -67.88 -34.22
#